data_AF-A0A0Q0XBC4-F1
#
_entry.id   AF-A0A0Q0XBC4-F1
#
_cell.length_a   1.000
_cell.length_b   1.000
_cell.length_c   1.000
_cell.angle_alpha   90.00
_cell.angle_beta   90.00
_cell.angle_gamma   90.00
#
_symmetry.space_group_name_H-M   'P 1'
#
loop_
_entity.id
_entity.type
_entity.pdbx_description
1 polymer ?
#
loop_
_entity_poly.entity_id
_entity_poly.type
_entity_poly.pdbx_seq_one_letter_code
_entity_poly.pdbx_strand_id
1 'polypeptide(L)'
;MFRVLLVSILGVLNGEERQECSFDNEPGEIRLVLESSQPLLNIRIERHDEWGKGAGKVQWSARNIDARAFAADVLMSTVDLMEKAGVKHFQELWPAYPYPQAEVDQVKRVLAVS
;
A
#
# COMPACT_ATOMS: atom_id res chain seq x y z
N MET A 1 4.27 -8.06 -0.38
CA MET A 1 4.26 -6.67 -0.90
C MET A 1 2.84 -6.08 -1.03
N PHE A 2 1.98 -6.57 -1.92
CA PHE A 2 0.64 -5.99 -2.17
C PHE A 2 -0.29 -5.93 -0.96
N ARG A 3 -0.24 -6.94 -0.08
CA ARG A 3 -0.95 -6.94 1.20
C ARG A 3 -0.60 -5.72 2.07
N VAL A 4 0.68 -5.36 2.14
CA VAL A 4 1.16 -4.23 2.97
C VAL A 4 0.56 -2.93 2.44
N LEU A 5 0.54 -2.75 1.12
CA LEU A 5 -0.06 -1.58 0.48
C LEU A 5 -1.57 -1.49 0.75
N LEU A 6 -2.31 -2.62 0.62
CA LEU A 6 -3.74 -2.66 0.92
C LEU A 6 -4.02 -2.32 2.40
N VAL A 7 -3.22 -2.84 3.33
CA VAL A 7 -3.35 -2.53 4.76
C VAL A 7 -3.09 -1.05 5.03
N SER A 8 -2.03 -0.47 4.45
CA SER A 8 -1.74 0.96 4.62
C SER A 8 -2.86 1.85 4.05
N ILE A 9 -3.46 1.48 2.93
CA ILE A 9 -4.60 2.23 2.38
C ILE A 9 -5.82 2.10 3.28
N LEU A 10 -6.10 0.91 3.81
CA LEU A 10 -7.17 0.71 4.78
C LEU A 10 -6.98 1.58 6.02
N GLY A 11 -5.76 1.68 6.55
CA GLY A 11 -5.47 2.57 7.68
C GLY A 11 -5.84 4.02 7.37
N VAL A 12 -5.37 4.56 6.23
CA VAL A 12 -5.69 5.92 5.78
C VAL A 12 -7.20 6.15 5.62
N LEU A 13 -7.89 5.21 4.97
CA LEU A 13 -9.34 5.30 4.75
C LEU A 13 -10.13 5.23 6.07
N ASN A 14 -9.61 4.51 7.06
CA ASN A 14 -10.20 4.40 8.40
C ASN A 14 -9.81 5.56 9.34
N GLY A 15 -9.11 6.58 8.83
CA GLY A 15 -8.80 7.80 9.59
C GLY A 15 -7.41 7.86 10.21
N GLU A 16 -6.52 6.92 9.90
CA GLU A 16 -5.13 7.03 10.35
C GLU A 16 -4.42 8.18 9.61
N GLU A 17 -3.76 9.05 10.38
CA GLU A 17 -3.11 10.26 9.86
C GLU A 17 -1.89 9.95 8.99
N ARG A 18 -1.21 8.83 9.27
CA ARG A 18 0.01 8.44 8.57
C ARG A 18 0.16 6.93 8.52
N GLN A 19 0.62 6.42 7.39
CA GLN A 19 0.99 5.03 7.18
C GLN A 19 2.35 4.93 6.50
N GLU A 20 3.16 3.97 6.92
CA GLU A 20 4.46 3.68 6.35
C GLU A 20 4.53 2.22 5.93
N CYS A 21 4.93 2.01 4.68
CA CYS A 21 4.92 0.71 4.01
C CYS A 21 6.30 0.46 3.43
N SER A 22 7.03 -0.51 3.98
CA SER A 22 8.37 -0.90 3.52
C SER A 22 8.29 -1.97 2.42
N PHE A 23 9.07 -1.82 1.36
CA PHE A 23 9.06 -2.73 0.20
C PHE A 23 10.28 -3.68 0.12
N ASP A 24 11.41 -3.34 0.73
CA ASP A 24 12.67 -4.07 0.60
C ASP A 24 13.23 -4.52 1.95
N ASN A 25 13.92 -5.67 1.93
CA ASN A 25 14.68 -6.19 3.07
C ASN A 25 16.18 -6.03 2.77
N GLU A 26 16.85 -5.07 3.42
CA GLU A 26 18.31 -4.82 3.52
C GLU A 26 19.17 -4.81 2.23
N PRO A 27 20.26 -4.02 2.15
CA PRO A 27 20.78 -3.07 3.15
C PRO A 27 20.16 -1.68 3.07
N GLY A 28 19.46 -1.35 1.98
CA GLY A 28 18.68 -0.12 1.83
C GLY A 28 17.19 -0.41 1.93
N GLU A 29 16.40 0.60 2.28
CA GLU A 29 14.96 0.46 2.45
C GLU A 29 14.22 1.50 1.61
N ILE A 30 13.24 1.03 0.81
CA ILE A 30 12.28 1.91 0.14
C ILE A 30 10.97 1.90 0.92
N ARG A 31 10.54 3.07 1.38
CA ARG A 31 9.25 3.25 2.06
C ARG A 31 8.28 4.05 1.21
N LEU A 32 7.05 3.57 1.12
CA LEU A 32 5.89 4.40 0.80
C LEU A 32 5.37 5.03 2.08
N VAL A 33 5.27 6.36 2.08
CA VAL A 33 4.65 7.12 3.17
C VAL A 33 3.35 7.71 2.64
N LEU A 34 2.25 7.40 3.32
CA LEU A 34 0.93 7.93 3.07
C LEU A 34 0.55 8.86 4.21
N GLU A 35 0.25 10.11 3.92
CA GLU A 35 -0.18 11.11 4.90
C GLU A 35 -1.58 11.59 4.56
N SER A 36 -2.52 11.32 5.48
CA SER A 36 -3.93 11.60 5.31
C SER A 36 -4.27 13.02 5.75
N SER A 37 -5.08 13.68 4.94
CA SER A 37 -5.66 14.99 5.20
C SER A 37 -7.12 15.01 4.72
N GLN A 38 -7.84 13.91 5.00
CA GLN A 38 -9.13 13.52 4.38
C GLN A 38 -9.97 14.72 3.88
N PRO A 39 -10.42 14.70 2.60
CA PRO A 39 -10.46 13.56 1.68
C PRO A 39 -9.14 13.32 0.91
N LEU A 40 -8.12 14.13 1.17
CA LEU A 40 -6.90 14.15 0.38
C LEU A 40 -5.76 13.35 1.03
N LEU A 41 -4.90 12.82 0.18
CA LEU A 41 -3.73 12.03 0.52
C LEU A 41 -2.48 12.68 -0.08
N ASN A 42 -1.43 12.77 0.74
CA ASN A 42 -0.08 13.05 0.28
C ASN A 42 0.72 11.75 0.28
N ILE A 43 1.44 11.49 -0.81
CA ILE A 43 2.17 10.25 -1.02
C ILE A 43 3.63 10.60 -1.22
N ARG A 44 4.54 9.90 -0.53
CA ARG A 44 5.98 10.05 -0.69
C ARG A 44 6.62 8.68 -0.83
N ILE A 45 7.61 8.57 -1.72
CA ILE A 45 8.51 7.43 -1.78
C ILE A 45 9.84 7.91 -1.23
N GLU A 46 10.27 7.29 -0.14
CA GLU A 46 11.51 7.59 0.55
C GLU A 46 12.50 6.46 0.36
N ARG A 47 13.76 6.81 0.11
CA ARG A 47 14.88 5.87 0.16
C ARG A 47 15.65 6.11 1.46
N HIS A 48 15.87 5.04 2.21
CA HIS A 48 16.61 5.03 3.45
C HIS A 48 17.92 4.27 3.24
N ASP A 49 19.00 4.82 3.78
CA ASP A 49 20.35 4.25 3.68
C ASP A 49 20.54 3.07 4.65
N GLU A 50 19.73 3.01 5.71
CA GLU A 50 19.69 1.93 6.70
C GLU A 50 18.26 1.43 6.89
N TRP A 51 18.10 0.13 7.09
CA TRP A 51 16.80 -0.47 7.37
C TRP A 51 16.27 -0.06 8.76
N GLY A 52 14.99 0.33 8.81
CA GLY A 52 14.28 0.62 10.06
C GLY A 52 14.76 1.87 10.80
N LYS A 53 15.64 2.69 10.20
CA LYS A 53 16.29 3.82 10.86
C LYS A 53 16.41 5.05 9.96
N GLY A 54 16.58 6.20 10.61
CA GLY A 54 16.94 7.45 9.95
C GLY A 54 15.78 8.18 9.29
N ALA A 55 16.08 9.38 8.79
CA ALA A 55 15.20 10.14 7.94
C ALA A 55 15.44 9.73 6.48
N GLY A 56 14.37 9.33 5.79
CA GLY A 56 14.46 8.92 4.40
C GLY A 56 14.67 10.12 3.48
N LYS A 57 15.41 9.91 2.39
CA LYS A 57 15.49 10.88 1.31
C LYS A 57 14.30 10.69 0.38
N VAL A 58 13.44 11.71 0.29
CA VAL A 58 12.30 11.74 -0.64
C VAL A 58 12.83 11.62 -2.08
N GLN A 59 12.46 10.55 -2.78
CA GLN A 59 12.78 10.33 -4.19
C GLN A 59 11.66 10.81 -5.10
N TRP A 60 10.42 10.67 -4.64
CA TRP A 60 9.23 11.07 -5.37
C TRP A 60 8.14 11.46 -4.39
N SER A 61 7.28 12.38 -4.79
CA SER A 61 6.11 12.76 -4.01
C SER A 61 4.97 13.25 -4.88
N ALA A 62 3.75 12.99 -4.42
CA ALA A 62 2.54 13.57 -4.94
C ALA A 62 1.70 14.13 -3.78
N ARG A 63 0.92 15.18 -4.05
CA ARG A 63 0.11 15.88 -3.05
C ARG A 63 -1.32 16.02 -3.53
N ASN A 64 -2.24 16.17 -2.58
CA ASN A 64 -3.66 16.40 -2.84
C ASN A 64 -4.30 15.33 -3.73
N ILE A 65 -3.92 14.06 -3.53
CA ILE A 65 -4.49 12.92 -4.24
C ILE A 65 -5.81 12.55 -3.57
N ASP A 66 -6.87 12.30 -4.34
CA ASP A 66 -8.11 11.78 -3.76
C ASP A 66 -7.86 10.39 -3.16
N ALA A 67 -8.08 10.25 -1.85
CA ALA A 67 -7.74 9.02 -1.13
C ALA A 67 -8.57 7.83 -1.61
N ARG A 68 -9.82 8.05 -2.03
CA ARG A 68 -10.71 6.98 -2.49
C ARG A 68 -10.38 6.56 -3.91
N ALA A 69 -10.08 7.50 -4.81
CA ALA A 69 -9.63 7.20 -6.17
C ALA A 69 -8.31 6.41 -6.13
N PHE A 70 -7.35 6.84 -5.32
CA PHE A 70 -6.10 6.10 -5.12
C PHE A 70 -6.34 4.68 -4.60
N ALA A 71 -7.23 4.52 -3.62
CA ALA A 71 -7.59 3.21 -3.09
C ALA A 71 -8.26 2.31 -4.15
N ALA A 72 -9.10 2.87 -5.01
CA ALA A 72 -9.73 2.16 -6.11
C ALA A 72 -8.70 1.67 -7.15
N ASP A 73 -7.73 2.52 -7.51
CA ASP A 73 -6.67 2.17 -8.45
C ASP A 73 -5.78 1.03 -7.92
N VAL A 74 -5.45 1.07 -6.63
CA VAL A 74 -4.66 0.01 -5.98
C VAL A 74 -5.47 -1.28 -5.87
N LEU A 75 -6.76 -1.19 -5.54
CA LEU A 75 -7.65 -2.35 -5.52
C LEU A 75 -7.71 -3.01 -6.89
N MET A 76 -7.97 -2.24 -7.96
CA MET A 76 -8.00 -2.75 -9.32
C MET A 76 -6.69 -3.42 -9.71
N SER A 77 -5.56 -2.74 -9.50
CA SER A 77 -4.24 -3.28 -9.84
C SER A 77 -3.93 -4.58 -9.08
N THR A 78 -4.40 -4.69 -7.84
CA THR A 78 -4.19 -5.90 -7.02
C THR A 78 -5.07 -7.05 -7.49
N VAL A 79 -6.35 -6.78 -7.81
CA VAL A 79 -7.28 -7.78 -8.34
C VAL A 79 -6.78 -8.30 -9.69
N ASP A 80 -6.38 -7.42 -10.60
CA ASP A 80 -5.83 -7.80 -11.91
C ASP A 80 -4.61 -8.73 -11.78
N LEU A 81 -3.72 -8.44 -10.83
CA LEU A 81 -2.56 -9.27 -10.56
C LEU A 81 -2.96 -10.64 -9.99
N MET A 82 -3.89 -10.64 -9.03
CA MET A 82 -4.42 -11.84 -8.41
C MET A 82 -5.10 -12.76 -9.43
N GLU A 83 -5.87 -12.21 -10.38
CA GLU A 83 -6.51 -12.95 -11.45
C GLU A 83 -5.50 -13.54 -12.45
N LYS A 84 -4.46 -12.77 -12.81
CA LYS A 84 -3.40 -13.23 -13.74
C LYS A 84 -2.52 -14.32 -13.14
N ALA A 85 -2.11 -14.17 -11.88
CA ALA A 85 -1.28 -15.18 -11.21
C ALA A 85 -2.11 -16.40 -10.80
N GLY A 86 -3.31 -16.17 -10.25
CA GLY A 86 -4.06 -17.17 -9.53
C GLY A 86 -3.40 -17.53 -8.18
N VAL A 87 -4.19 -18.13 -7.29
CA VAL A 87 -3.79 -18.41 -5.90
C VAL A 87 -2.52 -19.27 -5.82
N LYS A 88 -2.47 -20.33 -6.63
CA LYS A 88 -1.36 -21.30 -6.61
C LYS A 88 -0.04 -20.64 -7.01
N HIS A 89 -0.03 -19.89 -8.12
CA HIS A 89 1.18 -19.23 -8.59
C HIS A 89 1.63 -18.11 -7.65
N PHE A 90 0.69 -17.38 -7.06
CA PHE A 90 1.01 -16.39 -6.04
C PHE A 90 1.75 -17.02 -4.85
N GLN A 91 1.26 -18.16 -4.34
CA GLN A 91 1.89 -18.87 -3.22
C GLN A 91 3.25 -19.46 -3.60
N GLU A 92 3.46 -19.84 -4.86
CA GLU A 92 4.77 -20.27 -5.36
C GLU A 92 5.78 -19.12 -5.39
N LEU A 93 5.37 -17.93 -5.86
CA LEU A 93 6.24 -16.75 -5.95
C LEU A 93 6.50 -16.08 -4.59
N TRP A 94 5.50 -16.08 -3.71
CA TRP A 94 5.54 -15.38 -2.43
C TRP A 94 5.04 -16.25 -1.27
N PRO A 95 5.70 -17.39 -0.99
CA PRO A 95 5.22 -18.37 0.00
C PRO A 95 5.15 -17.82 1.43
N ALA A 96 5.95 -16.80 1.75
CA ALA A 96 5.95 -16.14 3.05
C ALA A 96 4.75 -15.20 3.27
N TYR A 97 3.95 -14.93 2.23
CA TYR A 97 2.87 -13.95 2.30
C TYR A 97 1.51 -14.62 2.03
N PRO A 98 0.50 -14.41 2.91
CA PRO A 98 -0.83 -14.93 2.66
C PRO A 98 -1.47 -14.23 1.46
N TYR A 99 -2.33 -14.96 0.75
CA TYR A 99 -3.13 -14.42 -0.34
C TYR A 99 -4.08 -13.32 0.19
N PRO A 100 -4.05 -12.08 -0.34
CA PRO A 100 -4.62 -10.91 0.33
C PRO A 100 -6.14 -10.73 0.11
N GLN A 101 -6.91 -11.82 0.07
CA GLN A 101 -8.35 -11.77 -0.23
C GLN A 101 -9.14 -10.97 0.81
N ALA A 102 -8.80 -11.14 2.09
CA ALA A 102 -9.48 -10.46 3.18
C ALA A 102 -9.32 -8.93 3.10
N GLU A 103 -8.11 -8.46 2.78
CA GLU A 103 -7.82 -7.04 2.61
C GLU A 103 -8.53 -6.47 1.37
N VAL A 104 -8.57 -7.22 0.25
CA VAL A 104 -9.33 -6.86 -0.95
C VAL A 104 -10.82 -6.65 -0.63
N ASP A 105 -11.44 -7.59 0.09
CA ASP A 105 -12.86 -7.51 0.43
C ASP A 105 -13.16 -6.38 1.42
N GLN A 106 -12.21 -6.04 2.30
CA GLN A 106 -12.33 -4.87 3.17
C GLN A 106 -12.30 -3.56 2.38
N VAL A 107 -11.33 -3.38 1.46
CA VAL A 107 -11.25 -2.16 0.64
C VAL A 107 -12.51 -2.01 -0.21
N LYS A 108 -13.01 -3.08 -0.83
CA LYS A 108 -14.29 -3.07 -1.57
C LYS A 108 -15.45 -2.57 -0.73
N ARG A 109 -15.58 -3.04 0.52
CA ARG A 109 -16.65 -2.62 1.43
C ARG A 109 -16.54 -1.15 1.79
N VAL A 110 -15.35 -0.67 2.16
CA VAL A 110 -15.13 0.74 2.49
C VAL A 110 -15.44 1.64 1.28
N LEU A 111 -15.05 1.20 0.08
CA LEU A 111 -15.31 1.94 -1.16
C LEU A 111 -16.80 1.98 -1.55
N ALA A 112 -17.58 0.94 -1.23
CA ALA A 112 -18.99 0.83 -1.57
C ALA A 112 -19.95 1.62 -0.65
N VAL A 113 -19.50 2.06 0.53
CA VAL A 113 -20.33 2.76 1.54
C VAL A 113 -20.28 4.29 1.34
N SER A 114 -20.07 4.78 0.11
CA SER A 114 -20.02 6.23 -0.20
C SER A 114 -20.63 6.52 -1.55
#